data_AF-A0A2S8YZ49-F1
#
_entry.id   AF-A0A2S8YZ49-F1
#
_cell.length_a   1.000
_cell.length_b   1.000
_cell.length_c   1.000
_cell.angle_alpha   90.00
_cell.angle_beta   90.00
_cell.angle_gamma   90.00
#
_symmetry.space_group_name_H-M   'P 1'
#
loop_
_entity.id
_entity.type
_entity.pdbx_description
1 polymer ?
#
loop_
_entity_poly.entity_id
_entity_poly.type
_entity_poly.pdbx_seq_one_letter_code
_entity_poly.pdbx_strand_id
1 'polypeptide(L)'
;MLNDYGKSLFKPWCSVPNAVWCLALLYLAWLTIRIYDLKSSDIASWVQAFGSIAAILGAFAISNRQATLQRESVAADELRRKNRFKSIMLLLAYKHLDDIRRLKKAVQEANYGSEPSKAFGPYIKGGYSLKWPSHLEALKSIDINELDANHLSALMDMQVAAQFSLALCGRLKDWESYGDEEEEAMERLERFSDEVQDNIRYIENEPWHHD
;
A
#
# COMPACT_ATOMS: atom_id res chain seq x y z
N MET A 1 -5.23 39.87 -2.27
CA MET A 1 -6.26 38.87 -2.63
C MET A 1 -6.22 37.78 -1.58
N LEU A 2 -7.12 37.81 -0.59
CA LEU A 2 -7.23 36.73 0.40
C LEU A 2 -7.92 35.52 -0.25
N ASN A 3 -7.26 34.37 -0.17
CA ASN A 3 -7.67 33.06 -0.65
C ASN A 3 -9.15 32.76 -0.32
N ASP A 4 -9.92 32.27 -1.29
CA ASP A 4 -11.37 32.03 -1.17
C ASP A 4 -11.73 31.05 -0.02
N TYR A 5 -10.78 30.24 0.43
CA TYR A 5 -10.90 29.41 1.64
C TYR A 5 -11.12 30.19 2.93
N GLY A 6 -10.63 31.43 3.03
CA GLY A 6 -10.86 32.29 4.20
C GLY A 6 -12.28 32.85 4.26
N LYS A 7 -12.89 33.13 3.10
CA LYS A 7 -14.27 33.67 3.01
C LYS A 7 -15.34 32.64 3.34
N SER A 8 -15.09 31.35 3.10
CA SER A 8 -16.05 30.28 3.40
C SER A 8 -16.19 30.01 4.91
N LEU A 9 -15.13 30.24 5.71
CA LEU A 9 -15.15 30.07 7.16
C LEU A 9 -16.03 31.11 7.89
N PHE A 10 -16.12 32.34 7.36
CA PHE A 10 -16.96 33.41 7.95
C PHE A 10 -18.41 33.42 7.44
N LYS A 11 -18.69 32.74 6.32
CA LYS A 11 -20.03 32.63 5.73
C LYS A 11 -21.13 32.14 6.70
N PRO A 12 -20.90 31.12 7.56
CA PRO A 12 -21.92 30.71 8.52
C PRO A 12 -22.18 31.76 9.62
N TRP A 13 -21.18 32.57 9.99
CA TRP A 13 -21.33 33.57 11.05
C TRP A 13 -22.00 34.87 10.58
N CYS A 14 -21.89 35.22 9.29
CA CYS A 14 -22.55 36.38 8.68
C CYS A 14 -23.88 36.03 7.97
N SER A 15 -24.59 34.98 8.39
CA SER A 15 -25.95 34.75 7.91
C SER A 15 -26.91 35.77 8.55
N VAL A 16 -27.83 36.35 7.77
CA VAL A 16 -28.86 37.29 8.28
C VAL A 16 -29.60 36.73 9.50
N PRO A 17 -29.98 35.43 9.55
CA PRO A 17 -30.56 34.83 10.74
C PRO A 17 -29.66 34.95 11.99
N ASN A 18 -28.37 34.65 11.88
CA ASN A 18 -27.45 34.69 13.03
C ASN A 18 -27.25 36.11 13.56
N ALA A 19 -27.23 37.11 12.68
CA ALA A 19 -27.17 38.52 13.08
C ALA A 19 -28.42 38.94 13.87
N VAL A 20 -29.61 38.53 13.41
CA VAL A 20 -30.88 38.80 14.12
C VAL A 20 -30.93 38.10 15.47
N TRP A 21 -30.49 36.84 15.56
CA TRP A 21 -30.40 36.10 16.81
C TRP A 21 -29.44 36.75 17.82
N CYS A 22 -28.27 37.19 17.38
CA CYS A 22 -27.32 37.91 18.24
C CYS A 22 -27.91 39.22 18.77
N LEU A 23 -28.56 40.02 17.92
CA LEU A 23 -29.21 41.26 18.34
C LEU A 23 -30.35 41.02 19.33
N ALA A 24 -31.17 39.99 19.11
CA ALA A 24 -32.24 39.60 20.02
C ALA A 24 -31.71 39.17 21.40
N LEU A 25 -30.63 38.38 21.42
CA LEU A 25 -29.95 37.98 22.67
C LEU A 25 -29.33 39.16 23.41
N LEU A 26 -28.68 40.08 22.70
CA LEU A 26 -28.12 41.30 23.29
C LEU A 26 -29.22 42.19 23.90
N TYR A 27 -30.36 42.33 23.20
CA TYR A 27 -31.51 43.07 23.71
C TYR A 27 -32.10 42.43 24.96
N LEU A 28 -32.30 41.10 24.97
CA LEU A 28 -32.77 40.36 26.14
C LEU A 28 -31.80 40.46 27.33
N ALA A 29 -30.50 40.32 27.09
CA ALA A 29 -29.49 40.46 28.12
C ALA A 29 -29.51 41.88 28.73
N TRP A 30 -29.59 42.91 27.89
CA TRP A 30 -29.68 44.29 28.32
C TRP A 30 -30.95 44.57 29.13
N LEU A 31 -32.11 44.07 28.66
CA LEU A 31 -33.39 44.19 29.36
C LEU A 31 -33.32 43.53 30.75
N THR A 32 -32.72 42.34 30.83
CA THR A 32 -32.60 41.58 32.09
C THR A 32 -31.71 42.31 33.10
N ILE A 33 -30.58 42.87 32.65
CA ILE A 33 -29.69 43.69 33.50
C ILE A 33 -30.46 44.90 34.05
N ARG A 34 -31.27 45.56 33.21
CA ARG A 34 -32.08 46.73 33.58
C ARG A 34 -33.20 46.42 34.57
N ILE A 35 -33.85 45.25 34.45
CA ILE A 35 -34.98 44.85 35.30
C ILE A 35 -34.51 44.36 36.67
N TYR A 36 -33.41 43.61 36.73
CA TYR A 36 -32.94 42.96 37.96
C TYR A 36 -31.87 43.76 38.72
N ASP A 37 -31.49 44.95 38.24
CA ASP A 37 -30.46 45.84 38.83
C ASP A 37 -29.17 45.08 39.18
N LEU A 38 -28.74 44.21 38.26
CA LEU A 38 -27.62 43.31 38.47
C LEU A 38 -26.33 44.12 38.63
N LYS A 39 -25.62 43.87 39.74
CA LYS A 39 -24.31 44.47 39.98
C LYS A 39 -23.30 43.92 38.97
N SER A 40 -22.32 44.74 38.63
CA SER A 40 -21.24 44.38 37.70
C SER A 40 -20.47 43.11 38.11
N SER A 41 -20.40 42.80 39.41
CA SER A 41 -19.84 41.56 39.94
C SER A 41 -20.61 40.31 39.49
N ASP A 42 -21.94 40.40 39.43
CA ASP A 42 -22.80 39.24 39.18
C ASP A 42 -22.82 38.89 37.70
N ILE A 43 -22.82 39.93 36.85
CA ILE A 43 -22.69 39.79 35.39
C ILE A 43 -21.35 39.14 35.03
N ALA A 44 -20.26 39.57 35.66
CA ALA A 44 -18.94 39.00 35.42
C ALA A 44 -18.88 37.50 35.79
N SER A 45 -19.52 37.09 36.89
CA SER A 45 -19.58 35.69 37.31
C SER A 45 -20.32 34.80 36.30
N TRP A 46 -21.41 35.32 35.72
CA TRP A 46 -22.20 34.61 34.70
C TRP A 46 -21.45 34.47 33.38
N VAL A 47 -20.81 35.55 32.92
CA VAL A 47 -19.98 35.53 31.70
C VAL A 47 -18.83 34.54 31.86
N GLN A 48 -18.20 34.50 33.04
CA GLN A 48 -17.14 33.54 33.35
C GLN A 48 -17.65 32.09 33.36
N ALA A 49 -18.81 31.84 33.96
CA ALA A 49 -19.42 30.51 33.99
C ALA A 49 -19.74 30.01 32.57
N PHE A 50 -20.42 30.81 31.75
CA PHE A 50 -20.69 30.45 30.35
C PHE A 50 -19.41 30.32 29.52
N GLY A 51 -18.43 31.21 29.72
CA GLY A 51 -17.14 31.15 29.04
C GLY A 51 -16.39 29.85 29.34
N SER A 52 -16.43 29.38 30.59
CA SER A 52 -15.80 28.11 30.97
C SER A 52 -16.48 26.90 30.31
N ILE A 53 -17.81 26.87 30.25
CA ILE A 53 -18.57 25.81 29.59
C ILE A 53 -18.30 25.81 28.09
N ALA A 54 -18.33 26.98 27.45
CA ALA A 54 -18.03 27.13 26.02
C ALA A 54 -16.60 26.69 25.68
N ALA A 55 -15.62 27.01 26.54
CA ALA A 55 -14.24 26.57 26.37
C ALA A 55 -14.11 25.05 26.45
N ILE A 56 -14.78 24.40 27.41
CA ILE A 56 -14.79 22.93 27.54
C ILE A 56 -15.41 22.29 26.29
N LEU A 57 -16.57 22.78 25.84
CA LEU A 57 -17.24 22.26 24.63
C LEU A 57 -16.38 22.46 23.37
N GLY A 58 -15.74 23.63 23.24
CA GLY A 58 -14.81 23.92 22.15
C GLY A 58 -13.60 22.98 22.16
N ALA A 59 -13.03 22.70 23.33
CA ALA A 59 -11.92 21.76 23.48
C ALA A 59 -12.33 20.33 23.08
N PHE A 60 -13.51 19.87 23.50
CA PHE A 60 -14.05 18.55 23.09
C PHE A 60 -14.29 18.46 21.58
N ALA A 61 -14.86 19.50 20.96
CA ALA A 61 -15.10 19.52 19.52
C ALA A 61 -13.79 19.47 18.71
N ILE A 62 -12.77 20.20 19.14
CA ILE A 62 -11.44 20.19 18.50
C ILE A 62 -10.75 18.84 18.72
N SER A 63 -10.81 18.29 19.93
CA SER A 63 -10.21 16.99 20.26
C SER A 63 -10.83 15.85 19.43
N ASN A 64 -12.16 15.80 19.33
CA ASN A 64 -12.85 14.81 18.51
C ASN A 64 -12.46 14.93 17.03
N ARG A 65 -12.38 16.17 16.51
CA ARG A 65 -11.96 16.39 15.11
C ARG A 65 -10.52 15.93 14.86
N GLN A 66 -9.60 16.21 15.79
CA GLN A 66 -8.21 15.74 15.70
C GLN A 66 -8.14 14.21 15.76
N ALA A 67 -8.90 13.58 16.65
CA ALA A 67 -8.96 12.12 16.74
C ALA A 67 -9.46 11.46 15.45
N THR A 68 -10.48 12.03 14.80
CA THR A 68 -10.97 11.53 13.51
C THR A 68 -9.93 11.68 12.41
N LEU A 69 -9.31 12.86 12.28
CA LEU A 69 -8.28 13.11 11.26
C LEU A 69 -7.06 12.18 11.44
N GLN A 70 -6.68 11.90 12.68
CA GLN A 70 -5.57 11.00 12.97
C GLN A 70 -5.91 9.55 12.58
N ARG A 71 -7.14 9.09 12.83
CA ARG A 71 -7.60 7.76 12.39
C ARG A 71 -7.61 7.64 10.87
N GLU A 72 -8.14 8.66 10.18
CA GLU A 72 -8.16 8.70 8.72
C GLU A 72 -6.74 8.71 8.14
N SER A 73 -5.80 9.44 8.74
CA SER A 73 -4.41 9.44 8.28
C SER A 73 -3.73 8.09 8.44
N VAL A 74 -3.97 7.40 9.58
CA VAL A 74 -3.38 6.07 9.82
C VAL A 74 -3.91 5.06 8.81
N ALA A 75 -5.24 5.04 8.58
CA ALA A 75 -5.84 4.16 7.58
C ALA A 75 -5.33 4.45 6.15
N ALA A 76 -5.16 5.73 5.80
CA ALA A 76 -4.61 6.13 4.50
C ALA A 76 -3.15 5.70 4.32
N ASP A 77 -2.33 5.79 5.37
CA ASP A 77 -0.93 5.38 5.34
C ASP A 77 -0.79 3.85 5.29
N GLU A 78 -1.61 3.11 6.01
CA GLU A 78 -1.70 1.64 5.91
C GLU A 78 -2.06 1.19 4.49
N LEU A 79 -3.07 1.82 3.89
CA LEU A 79 -3.47 1.54 2.52
C LEU A 79 -2.35 1.85 1.51
N ARG A 80 -1.63 2.96 1.70
CA ARG A 80 -0.48 3.30 0.86
C ARG A 80 0.63 2.27 0.98
N ARG A 81 0.92 1.79 2.20
CA ARG A 81 1.91 0.73 2.43
C ARG A 81 1.52 -0.55 1.71
N LYS A 82 0.27 -1.00 1.89
CA LYS A 82 -0.33 -2.15 1.20
C LYS A 82 -0.22 -2.05 -0.33
N ASN A 83 -0.60 -0.92 -0.91
CA ASN A 83 -0.53 -0.70 -2.36
C ASN A 83 0.91 -0.67 -2.90
N ARG A 84 1.85 -0.06 -2.16
CA ARG A 84 3.27 -0.10 -2.52
C ARG A 84 3.80 -1.52 -2.50
N PHE A 85 3.44 -2.29 -1.47
CA PHE A 85 3.82 -3.67 -1.34
C PHE A 85 3.29 -4.52 -2.50
N LYS A 86 1.99 -4.44 -2.80
CA LYS A 86 1.37 -5.08 -3.97
C LYS A 86 2.15 -4.80 -5.25
N SER A 87 2.50 -3.54 -5.47
CA SER A 87 3.25 -3.11 -6.66
C SER A 87 4.64 -3.75 -6.73
N ILE A 88 5.34 -3.88 -5.60
CA ILE A 88 6.64 -4.54 -5.52
C ILE A 88 6.51 -6.04 -5.79
N MET A 89 5.52 -6.71 -5.18
CA MET A 89 5.24 -8.13 -5.41
C MET A 89 4.95 -8.42 -6.88
N LEU A 90 4.09 -7.62 -7.51
CA LEU A 90 3.79 -7.75 -8.94
C LEU A 90 5.04 -7.56 -9.81
N LEU A 91 5.83 -6.52 -9.53
CA LEU A 91 7.08 -6.28 -10.25
C LEU A 91 8.03 -7.47 -10.16
N LEU A 92 8.18 -8.05 -8.97
CA LEU A 92 9.01 -9.23 -8.76
C LEU A 92 8.46 -10.46 -9.49
N ALA A 93 7.15 -10.71 -9.42
CA ALA A 93 6.51 -11.83 -10.09
C ALA A 93 6.61 -11.73 -11.62
N TYR A 94 6.38 -10.55 -12.19
CA TYR A 94 6.55 -10.32 -13.64
C TYR A 94 8.00 -10.53 -14.09
N LYS A 95 8.97 -10.02 -13.31
CA LYS A 95 10.38 -10.22 -13.59
C LYS A 95 10.76 -11.70 -13.51
N HIS A 96 10.26 -12.40 -12.49
CA HIS A 96 10.46 -13.82 -12.29
C HIS A 96 9.94 -14.63 -13.49
N LEU A 97 8.74 -14.34 -13.95
CA LEU A 97 8.13 -14.97 -15.12
C LEU A 97 8.96 -14.78 -16.40
N ASP A 98 9.45 -13.57 -16.65
CA ASP A 98 10.32 -13.28 -17.79
C ASP A 98 11.63 -14.06 -17.70
N ASP A 99 12.27 -14.09 -16.52
CA ASP A 99 13.53 -14.80 -16.30
C ASP A 99 13.36 -16.33 -16.44
N ILE A 100 12.25 -16.92 -15.95
CA ILE A 100 11.91 -18.34 -16.15
C ILE A 100 11.72 -18.63 -17.64
N ARG A 101 10.91 -17.84 -18.34
CA ARG A 101 10.61 -18.08 -19.77
C ARG A 101 11.87 -18.02 -20.63
N ARG A 102 12.79 -17.11 -20.32
CA ARG A 102 14.10 -17.03 -20.97
C ARG A 102 14.95 -18.26 -20.71
N LEU A 103 15.00 -18.74 -19.46
CA LEU A 103 15.74 -19.95 -19.10
C LEU A 103 15.14 -21.18 -19.79
N LYS A 104 13.82 -21.33 -19.72
CA LYS A 104 13.08 -22.41 -20.40
C LYS A 104 13.37 -22.43 -21.90
N LYS A 105 13.29 -21.27 -22.56
CA LYS A 105 13.60 -21.17 -24.00
C LYS A 105 15.04 -21.60 -24.30
N ALA A 106 16.00 -21.17 -23.50
CA ALA A 106 17.40 -21.57 -23.68
C ALA A 106 17.60 -23.09 -23.51
N VAL A 107 16.92 -23.70 -22.52
CA VAL A 107 16.92 -25.16 -22.32
C VAL A 107 16.25 -25.89 -23.48
N GLN A 108 15.10 -25.42 -23.94
CA GLN A 108 14.40 -26.01 -25.09
C GLN A 108 15.25 -25.95 -26.36
N GLU A 109 15.92 -24.82 -26.63
CA GLU A 109 16.81 -24.69 -27.79
C GLU A 109 18.01 -25.66 -27.71
N ALA A 110 18.52 -25.92 -26.50
CA ALA A 110 19.61 -26.88 -26.27
C ALA A 110 19.18 -28.34 -26.50
N ASN A 111 17.92 -28.68 -26.20
CA ASN A 111 17.39 -30.04 -26.34
C ASN A 111 16.91 -30.36 -27.77
N TYR A 112 16.29 -29.39 -28.46
CA TYR A 112 15.56 -29.65 -29.72
C TYR A 112 16.29 -29.28 -31.01
N GLY A 113 17.52 -28.74 -30.98
CA GLY A 113 18.19 -28.49 -32.26
C GLY A 113 19.48 -27.67 -32.28
N SER A 114 19.91 -27.09 -31.17
CA SER A 114 21.16 -26.34 -31.12
C SER A 114 22.18 -27.00 -30.19
N GLU A 115 23.47 -26.91 -30.53
CA GLU A 115 24.53 -27.23 -29.57
C GLU A 115 24.28 -26.45 -28.26
N PRO A 116 24.31 -27.11 -27.08
CA PRO A 116 24.01 -26.46 -25.80
C PRO A 116 24.81 -25.16 -25.56
N SER A 117 26.06 -25.14 -26.00
CA SER A 117 26.94 -23.96 -25.93
C SER A 117 26.41 -22.74 -26.71
N LYS A 118 25.71 -22.98 -27.83
CA LYS A 118 25.07 -21.93 -28.63
C LYS A 118 23.74 -21.49 -28.03
N ALA A 119 22.92 -22.44 -27.55
CA ALA A 119 21.63 -22.15 -26.92
C ALA A 119 21.78 -21.38 -25.61
N PHE A 120 22.73 -21.78 -24.75
CA PHE A 120 23.02 -21.06 -23.51
C PHE A 120 23.89 -19.82 -23.70
N GLY A 121 24.55 -19.69 -24.85
CA GLY A 121 25.42 -18.55 -25.17
C GLY A 121 24.76 -17.19 -24.92
N PRO A 122 23.60 -16.88 -25.53
CA PRO A 122 22.86 -15.65 -25.28
C PRO A 122 22.45 -15.47 -23.81
N TYR A 123 22.09 -16.56 -23.12
CA TYR A 123 21.68 -16.53 -21.73
C TYR A 123 22.86 -16.20 -20.77
N ILE A 124 23.98 -16.91 -20.94
CA ILE A 124 25.18 -16.78 -20.10
C ILE A 124 25.92 -15.47 -20.43
N LYS A 125 26.17 -15.18 -21.71
CA LYS A 125 26.88 -13.95 -22.13
C LYS A 125 26.08 -12.68 -21.81
N GLY A 126 24.75 -12.77 -21.84
CA GLY A 126 23.86 -11.71 -21.40
C GLY A 126 23.83 -11.51 -19.88
N GLY A 127 24.55 -12.34 -19.11
CA GLY A 127 24.60 -12.25 -17.64
C GLY A 127 23.27 -12.59 -16.96
N TYR A 128 22.35 -13.29 -17.64
CA TYR A 128 21.04 -13.60 -17.07
C TYR A 128 21.13 -14.60 -15.92
N SER A 129 22.06 -15.55 -15.98
CA SER A 129 22.34 -16.48 -14.88
C SER A 129 22.74 -15.78 -13.58
N LEU A 130 23.38 -14.61 -13.67
CA LEU A 130 23.82 -13.82 -12.52
C LEU A 130 22.67 -13.04 -11.85
N LYS A 131 21.48 -13.00 -12.45
CA LYS A 131 20.32 -12.28 -11.90
C LYS A 131 19.61 -13.08 -10.82
N TRP A 132 19.61 -14.42 -10.92
CA TRP A 132 18.90 -15.29 -9.97
C TRP A 132 19.30 -15.13 -8.51
N PRO A 133 20.60 -15.02 -8.14
CA PRO A 133 20.98 -14.80 -6.75
C PRO A 133 20.35 -13.52 -6.17
N SER A 134 20.47 -12.40 -6.91
CA SER A 134 19.91 -11.12 -6.47
C SER A 134 18.38 -11.14 -6.39
N HIS A 135 17.72 -11.86 -7.32
CA HIS A 135 16.28 -12.00 -7.32
C HIS A 135 15.79 -12.86 -6.15
N LEU A 136 16.45 -13.98 -5.88
CA LEU A 136 16.16 -14.85 -4.75
C LEU A 136 16.36 -14.12 -3.41
N GLU A 137 17.43 -13.33 -3.29
CA GLU A 137 17.69 -12.52 -2.10
C GLU A 137 16.62 -11.43 -1.91
N ALA A 138 16.17 -10.79 -2.99
CA ALA A 138 15.05 -9.87 -2.96
C ALA A 138 13.76 -10.55 -2.46
N LEU A 139 13.43 -11.74 -2.97
CA LEU A 139 12.26 -12.50 -2.51
C LEU A 139 12.39 -12.91 -1.02
N LYS A 140 13.58 -13.26 -0.56
CA LYS A 140 13.84 -13.61 0.86
C LYS A 140 13.79 -12.40 1.79
N SER A 141 14.02 -11.20 1.28
CA SER A 141 14.00 -9.96 2.07
C SER A 141 12.59 -9.47 2.42
N ILE A 142 11.56 -10.07 1.82
CA ILE A 142 10.16 -9.72 2.07
C ILE A 142 9.75 -10.23 3.46
N ASP A 143 9.26 -9.32 4.31
CA ASP A 143 8.79 -9.66 5.65
C ASP A 143 7.49 -10.47 5.60
N ILE A 144 7.55 -11.70 6.10
CA ILE A 144 6.43 -12.63 6.15
C ILE A 144 5.30 -12.09 7.03
N ASN A 145 5.60 -11.25 8.02
CA ASN A 145 4.58 -10.68 8.91
C ASN A 145 3.65 -9.68 8.19
N GLU A 146 4.05 -9.18 7.02
CA GLU A 146 3.23 -8.28 6.20
C GLU A 146 2.33 -9.03 5.20
N LEU A 147 2.43 -10.37 5.15
CA LEU A 147 1.75 -11.22 4.19
C LEU A 147 0.52 -11.90 4.80
N ASP A 148 -0.59 -11.91 4.06
CA ASP A 148 -1.62 -12.91 4.30
C ASP A 148 -1.19 -14.29 3.74
N ALA A 149 -2.02 -15.30 4.01
CA ALA A 149 -1.74 -16.67 3.64
C ALA A 149 -1.51 -16.86 2.13
N ASN A 150 -2.22 -16.11 1.29
CA ASN A 150 -2.16 -16.30 -0.16
C ASN A 150 -0.94 -15.60 -0.76
N HIS A 151 -0.63 -14.38 -0.30
CA HIS A 151 0.62 -13.72 -0.67
C HIS A 151 1.85 -14.48 -0.17
N LEU A 152 1.77 -15.11 1.00
CA LEU A 152 2.82 -15.99 1.51
C LEU A 152 3.00 -17.20 0.59
N SER A 153 1.91 -17.88 0.19
CA SER A 153 1.99 -18.99 -0.75
C SER A 153 2.67 -18.57 -2.06
N ALA A 154 2.21 -17.48 -2.68
CA ALA A 154 2.78 -16.95 -3.91
C ALA A 154 4.27 -16.61 -3.77
N LEU A 155 4.67 -16.04 -2.62
CA LEU A 155 6.07 -15.76 -2.33
C LEU A 155 6.90 -17.03 -2.23
N MET A 156 6.41 -18.06 -1.52
CA MET A 156 7.12 -19.33 -1.40
C MET A 156 7.29 -20.01 -2.75
N ASP A 157 6.25 -20.02 -3.59
CA ASP A 157 6.32 -20.61 -4.94
C ASP A 157 7.40 -19.94 -5.78
N MET A 158 7.43 -18.59 -5.80
CA MET A 158 8.48 -17.84 -6.47
C MET A 158 9.87 -18.11 -5.90
N GLN A 159 10.00 -18.27 -4.58
CA GLN A 159 11.29 -18.61 -3.96
C GLN A 159 11.77 -20.01 -4.34
N VAL A 160 10.88 -21.00 -4.36
CA VAL A 160 11.19 -22.37 -4.78
C VAL A 160 11.60 -22.40 -6.25
N ALA A 161 10.84 -21.75 -7.12
CA ALA A 161 11.14 -21.65 -8.55
C ALA A 161 12.47 -20.92 -8.81
N ALA A 162 12.77 -19.86 -8.05
CA ALA A 162 14.05 -19.13 -8.15
C ALA A 162 15.23 -19.99 -7.70
N GLN A 163 15.08 -20.76 -6.61
CA GLN A 163 16.10 -21.69 -6.14
C GLN A 163 16.36 -22.79 -7.18
N PHE A 164 15.30 -23.34 -7.76
CA PHE A 164 15.42 -24.34 -8.81
C PHE A 164 16.14 -23.78 -10.04
N SER A 165 15.75 -22.59 -10.49
CA SER A 165 16.35 -21.91 -11.64
C SER A 165 17.83 -21.59 -11.41
N LEU A 166 18.19 -21.19 -10.19
CA LEU A 166 19.57 -20.97 -9.79
C LEU A 166 20.38 -22.28 -9.81
N ALA A 167 19.84 -23.35 -9.24
CA ALA A 167 20.48 -24.66 -9.26
C ALA A 167 20.67 -25.17 -10.71
N LEU A 168 19.64 -24.98 -11.55
CA LEU A 168 19.69 -25.32 -12.97
C LEU A 168 20.77 -24.55 -13.71
N CYS A 169 20.88 -23.23 -13.44
CA CYS A 169 21.94 -22.39 -13.99
C CYS A 169 23.35 -22.89 -13.66
N GLY A 170 23.54 -23.48 -12.47
CA GLY A 170 24.80 -24.10 -12.06
C GLY A 170 25.18 -25.33 -12.89
N ARG A 171 24.18 -26.03 -13.44
CA ARG A 171 24.35 -27.27 -14.22
C ARG A 171 24.45 -27.04 -15.73
N LEU A 172 24.14 -25.85 -16.24
CA LEU A 172 24.10 -25.58 -17.70
C LEU A 172 25.42 -25.87 -18.44
N LYS A 173 26.56 -25.88 -17.75
CA LYS A 173 27.87 -26.18 -18.36
C LYS A 173 28.02 -27.65 -18.72
N ASP A 174 27.40 -28.52 -17.94
CA ASP A 174 27.48 -29.98 -18.06
C ASP A 174 26.15 -30.54 -18.59
N TRP A 175 25.39 -29.72 -19.31
CA TRP A 175 24.06 -30.06 -19.82
C TRP A 175 24.17 -31.07 -20.96
N GLU A 176 23.54 -32.23 -20.79
CA GLU A 176 23.44 -33.25 -21.84
C GLU A 176 22.13 -33.04 -22.61
N SER A 177 22.19 -32.99 -23.95
CA SER A 177 21.02 -32.62 -24.77
C SER A 177 19.85 -33.61 -24.70
N TYR A 178 20.07 -34.82 -24.18
CA TYR A 178 19.08 -35.91 -24.12
C TYR A 178 19.28 -36.72 -22.85
N GLY A 179 18.39 -36.54 -21.87
CA GLY A 179 18.33 -37.30 -20.63
C GLY A 179 17.02 -37.05 -19.89
N ASP A 180 16.62 -38.02 -19.06
CA ASP A 180 15.39 -37.95 -18.27
C ASP A 180 15.40 -36.72 -17.32
N GLU A 181 16.58 -36.33 -16.83
CA GLU A 181 16.74 -35.19 -15.94
C GLU A 181 16.47 -33.85 -16.65
N GLU A 182 16.84 -33.73 -17.91
CA GLU A 182 16.63 -32.52 -18.72
C GLU A 182 15.17 -32.37 -19.15
N GLU A 183 14.48 -33.47 -19.42
CA GLU A 183 13.03 -33.48 -19.65
C GLU A 183 12.28 -33.06 -18.39
N GLU A 184 12.61 -33.65 -17.23
CA GLU A 184 12.04 -33.26 -15.94
C GLU A 184 12.29 -31.77 -15.62
N ALA A 185 13.49 -31.27 -15.93
CA ALA A 185 13.81 -29.86 -15.71
C ALA A 185 12.95 -28.93 -16.58
N MET A 186 12.68 -29.29 -17.84
CA MET A 186 11.78 -28.54 -18.71
C MET A 186 10.34 -28.53 -18.20
N GLU A 187 9.83 -29.69 -17.79
CA GLU A 187 8.49 -29.81 -17.22
C GLU A 187 8.34 -28.98 -15.94
N ARG A 188 9.35 -29.00 -15.07
CA ARG A 188 9.38 -28.17 -13.86
C ARG A 188 9.41 -26.68 -14.18
N LEU A 189 10.24 -26.24 -15.15
CA LEU A 189 10.25 -24.84 -15.57
C LEU A 189 8.89 -24.39 -16.15
N GLU A 190 8.20 -25.26 -16.87
CA GLU A 190 6.86 -24.95 -17.39
C GLU A 190 5.87 -24.79 -16.25
N ARG A 191 5.83 -25.76 -15.32
CA ARG A 191 4.96 -25.68 -14.15
C ARG A 191 5.20 -24.41 -13.34
N PHE A 192 6.45 -24.04 -13.10
CA PHE A 192 6.77 -22.80 -12.39
C PHE A 192 6.35 -21.55 -13.18
N SER A 193 6.46 -21.55 -14.51
CA SER A 193 5.94 -20.45 -15.34
C SER A 193 4.44 -20.28 -15.16
N ASP A 194 3.69 -21.38 -15.15
CA ASP A 194 2.23 -21.38 -14.99
C ASP A 194 1.83 -20.94 -13.57
N GLU A 195 2.46 -21.50 -12.54
CA GLU A 195 2.24 -21.13 -11.14
C GLU A 195 2.50 -19.63 -10.90
N VAL A 196 3.59 -19.09 -11.45
CA VAL A 196 3.92 -17.66 -11.32
C VAL A 196 2.90 -16.80 -12.07
N GLN A 197 2.43 -17.25 -13.23
CA GLN A 197 1.39 -16.55 -13.98
C GLN A 197 0.06 -16.52 -13.22
N ASP A 198 -0.31 -17.62 -12.56
CA ASP A 198 -1.50 -17.66 -11.71
C ASP A 198 -1.34 -16.82 -10.45
N ASN A 199 -0.16 -16.80 -9.84
CA ASN A 199 0.18 -15.90 -8.74
C ASN A 199 0.07 -14.43 -9.15
N ILE A 200 0.51 -14.05 -10.35
CA ILE A 200 0.31 -12.69 -10.88
C ILE A 200 -1.17 -12.35 -10.97
N ARG A 201 -1.97 -13.21 -11.61
CA ARG A 201 -3.42 -13.00 -11.76
C ARG A 201 -4.09 -12.87 -10.40
N TYR A 202 -3.68 -13.69 -9.44
CA TYR A 202 -4.19 -13.66 -8.09
C TYR A 202 -3.90 -12.30 -7.43
N ILE A 203 -2.62 -11.90 -7.39
CA ILE A 203 -2.20 -10.62 -6.77
C ILE A 203 -2.87 -9.43 -7.46
N GLU A 204 -3.04 -9.45 -8.78
CA GLU A 204 -3.72 -8.39 -9.53
C GLU A 204 -5.19 -8.25 -9.13
N ASN A 205 -5.91 -9.37 -9.11
CA ASN A 205 -7.36 -9.39 -8.91
C ASN A 205 -7.79 -9.31 -7.44
N GLU A 206 -6.90 -9.61 -6.49
CA GLU A 206 -7.24 -9.50 -5.08
C GLU A 206 -7.41 -8.03 -4.66
N PRO A 207 -8.58 -7.64 -4.13
CA PRO A 207 -8.76 -6.34 -3.52
C PRO A 207 -8.01 -6.33 -2.19
N TRP A 208 -7.02 -5.45 -2.03
CA TRP A 208 -6.25 -5.27 -0.79
C TRP A 208 -7.05 -4.61 0.36
N HIS A 209 -8.37 -4.56 0.19
CA HIS A 209 -9.36 -3.99 1.09
C HIS A 209 -10.27 -5.11 1.58
N HIS A 210 -9.84 -5.80 2.63
CA HIS A 210 -10.78 -6.49 3.50
C HIS A 210 -10.95 -5.61 4.74
N ASP A 211 -12.14 -5.02 4.83
CA ASP A 211 -12.67 -4.35 6.03
C ASP A 211 -12.79 -5.31 7.20
#